data_AF-A0A1T1DMK7-F1
#
_entry.id   AF-A0A1T1DMK7-F1
#
_cell.length_a   1.000
_cell.length_b   1.000
_cell.length_c   1.000
_cell.angle_alpha   90.00
_cell.angle_beta   90.00
_cell.angle_gamma   90.00
#
_symmetry.space_group_name_H-M   'P 1'
#
loop_
_entity.id
_entity.type
_entity.pdbx_description
1 polymer ?
#
loop_
_entity_poly.entity_id
_entity_poly.type
_entity_poly.pdbx_seq_one_letter_code
_entity_poly.pdbx_strand_id
1 'polypeptide(L)'
;MEPIGKLKNLRSLHIENVRRVTNFAGLGHAKKLCYLSIYGTLDWRQPIESFGFISELKKLEYFDLGFVRSLAKTPALEALARLRNLKEIAIPDNIFVLLDYALLEIGLPGVKGSCFLPFEKSKSSLDINGEWFNLLGKKAGRIKSISPKAKEKCEAHSKAYKEAKQNASKLLGRSIKK
;
A
#
# COMPACT_ATOMS: atom_id res chain seq x y z
N MET A 1 -2.33 20.48 -1.77
CA MET A 1 -0.87 20.46 -2.04
C MET A 1 -0.45 21.28 -3.28
N GLU A 2 -1.22 22.28 -3.70
CA GLU A 2 -0.96 23.02 -4.96
C GLU A 2 0.39 23.77 -5.05
N PRO A 3 0.85 24.51 -4.03
CA PRO A 3 2.09 25.27 -4.15
C PRO A 3 3.33 24.38 -4.39
N ILE A 4 3.38 23.21 -3.74
CA ILE A 4 4.48 22.24 -3.90
C ILE A 4 4.54 21.73 -5.34
N GLY A 5 3.38 21.51 -5.96
CA GLY A 5 3.27 21.08 -7.36
C GLY A 5 3.92 22.04 -8.37
N LYS A 6 4.09 23.32 -8.01
CA LYS A 6 4.71 24.34 -8.87
C LYS A 6 6.25 24.31 -8.85
N LEU A 7 6.85 23.54 -7.95
CA LEU A 7 8.31 23.41 -7.84
C LEU A 7 8.87 22.57 -9.00
N LYS A 8 9.19 23.23 -10.12
CA LYS A 8 9.59 22.62 -11.40
C LYS A 8 10.80 21.68 -11.34
N ASN A 9 11.60 21.77 -10.28
CA ASN A 9 12.82 20.97 -10.07
C ASN A 9 12.74 20.02 -8.87
N LEU A 10 11.59 19.92 -8.20
CA LEU A 10 11.41 19.02 -7.06
C LEU A 10 11.58 17.56 -7.51
N ARG A 11 12.59 16.89 -6.93
CA ARG A 11 12.88 15.46 -7.21
C ARG A 11 12.58 14.54 -6.04
N SER A 12 12.65 15.05 -4.82
CA SER A 12 12.39 14.29 -3.61
C SER A 12 11.52 15.11 -2.67
N LEU A 13 10.53 14.47 -2.07
CA LEU A 13 9.63 15.07 -1.12
C LEU A 13 9.28 14.07 -0.03
N HIS A 14 9.63 14.42 1.20
CA HIS A 14 9.10 13.77 2.40
C HIS A 14 8.10 14.71 3.07
N ILE A 15 6.94 14.18 3.41
CA ILE A 15 5.87 14.92 4.10
C ILE A 15 5.51 14.12 5.34
N GLU A 16 5.57 14.76 6.50
CA GLU A 16 5.14 14.17 7.76
C GLU A 16 4.23 15.12 8.53
N ASN A 17 3.18 14.59 9.15
CA ASN A 17 2.31 15.33 10.08
C ASN A 17 1.69 16.63 9.52
N VAL A 18 1.31 16.66 8.25
CA VAL A 18 0.65 17.84 7.64
C VAL A 18 -0.84 17.89 8.02
N ARG A 19 -1.08 18.31 9.27
CA ARG A 19 -2.42 18.41 9.84
C ARG A 19 -3.34 19.25 8.96
N ARG A 20 -4.62 18.82 8.90
CA ARG A 20 -5.70 19.44 8.09
C ARG A 20 -5.51 19.33 6.56
N VAL A 21 -4.47 18.66 6.09
CA VAL A 21 -4.32 18.32 4.67
C VAL A 21 -4.78 16.87 4.47
N THR A 22 -5.75 16.69 3.59
CA THR A 22 -6.28 15.38 3.17
C THR A 22 -6.16 15.18 1.65
N ASN A 23 -6.17 16.30 0.91
CA ASN A 23 -6.08 16.35 -0.53
C ASN A 23 -4.64 16.60 -1.03
N PHE A 24 -4.08 15.58 -1.67
CA PHE A 24 -2.74 15.56 -2.23
C PHE A 24 -2.70 15.79 -3.75
N ALA A 25 -3.84 16.08 -4.41
CA ALA A 25 -3.96 16.19 -5.87
C ALA A 25 -2.91 17.10 -6.51
N GLY A 26 -2.64 18.26 -5.90
CA GLY A 26 -1.64 19.21 -6.39
C GLY A 26 -0.21 18.68 -6.50
N LEU A 27 0.14 17.57 -5.84
CA LEU A 27 1.44 16.91 -6.04
C LEU A 27 1.59 16.37 -7.47
N GLY A 28 0.50 16.04 -8.17
CA GLY A 28 0.51 15.58 -9.56
C GLY A 28 1.13 16.58 -10.54
N HIS A 29 1.28 17.86 -10.17
CA HIS A 29 1.97 18.87 -10.97
C HIS A 29 3.51 18.79 -10.87
N ALA A 30 4.07 18.12 -9.85
CA ALA A 30 5.51 17.95 -9.67
C ALA A 30 6.09 16.87 -10.61
N LYS A 31 6.10 17.13 -11.93
CA LYS A 31 6.44 16.14 -12.97
C LYS A 31 7.89 15.59 -12.92
N LYS A 32 8.78 16.20 -12.12
CA LYS A 32 10.16 15.72 -11.91
C LYS A 32 10.34 14.91 -10.62
N LEU A 33 9.27 14.67 -9.85
CA LEU A 33 9.34 13.96 -8.59
C LEU A 33 9.69 12.49 -8.82
N CYS A 34 10.76 12.04 -8.16
CA CYS A 34 11.30 10.68 -8.20
C CYS A 34 11.10 9.95 -6.87
N TYR A 35 11.06 10.67 -5.75
CA TYR A 35 10.88 10.12 -4.41
C TYR A 35 9.74 10.83 -3.71
N LEU A 36 8.77 10.06 -3.21
CA LEU A 36 7.67 10.58 -2.43
C LEU A 36 7.43 9.69 -1.20
N SER A 37 7.53 10.28 -0.02
CA SER A 37 7.10 9.65 1.23
C SER A 37 6.05 10.51 1.93
N ILE A 38 4.96 9.87 2.36
CA ILE A 38 3.86 10.53 3.09
C ILE A 38 3.63 9.80 4.39
N TYR A 39 3.86 10.51 5.49
CA TYR A 39 3.87 9.98 6.84
C TYR A 39 2.85 10.70 7.73
N GLY A 40 2.16 9.92 8.55
CA GLY A 40 1.58 10.40 9.80
C GLY A 40 2.54 10.18 10.96
N THR A 41 2.03 10.37 12.17
CA THR A 41 2.73 10.10 13.43
C THR A 41 2.00 8.99 14.20
N LEU A 42 2.59 8.54 15.32
CA LEU A 42 1.99 7.53 16.19
C LEU A 42 0.63 7.96 16.76
N ASP A 43 0.49 9.23 17.11
CA ASP A 43 -0.73 9.83 17.65
C ASP A 43 -1.71 10.30 16.56
N TRP A 44 -1.24 10.47 15.32
CA TRP A 44 -2.06 11.00 14.25
C TRP A 44 -1.77 10.37 12.88
N ARG A 45 -2.71 9.55 12.40
CA ARG A 45 -2.60 8.96 11.07
C ARG A 45 -2.97 9.94 9.97
N GLN A 46 -2.04 10.22 9.05
CA GLN A 46 -2.23 11.15 7.93
C GLN A 46 -3.37 10.66 7.02
N PRO A 47 -4.53 11.36 6.96
CA PRO A 47 -5.60 11.02 6.05
C PRO A 47 -5.22 11.35 4.60
N ILE A 48 -5.58 10.47 3.68
CA ILE A 48 -5.43 10.68 2.24
C ILE A 48 -6.78 10.40 1.56
N GLU A 49 -7.36 11.42 0.93
CA GLU A 49 -8.66 11.34 0.24
C GLU A 49 -8.60 10.52 -1.04
N SER A 50 -7.49 10.63 -1.79
CA SER A 50 -7.32 9.94 -3.06
C SER A 50 -5.83 9.77 -3.39
N PHE A 51 -5.51 8.67 -4.04
CA PHE A 51 -4.19 8.36 -4.58
C PHE A 51 -4.12 8.59 -6.11
N GLY A 52 -5.20 9.12 -6.72
CA GLY A 52 -5.27 9.32 -8.17
C GLY A 52 -4.14 10.20 -8.72
N PHE A 53 -3.65 11.17 -7.94
CA PHE A 53 -2.53 12.05 -8.33
C PHE A 53 -1.24 11.30 -8.69
N ILE A 54 -1.07 10.06 -8.21
CA ILE A 54 0.09 9.22 -8.52
C ILE A 54 0.15 8.91 -10.02
N SER A 55 -0.98 8.85 -10.73
CA SER A 55 -1.00 8.64 -12.18
C SER A 55 -0.18 9.69 -12.93
N GLU A 56 -0.06 10.88 -12.37
CA GLU A 56 0.64 12.02 -12.96
C GLU A 56 2.15 12.02 -12.73
N LEU A 57 2.63 11.22 -11.76
CA LEU A 57 4.02 11.18 -11.32
C LEU A 57 4.82 10.16 -12.14
N LYS A 58 4.91 10.37 -13.46
CA LYS A 58 5.53 9.40 -14.38
C LYS A 58 7.02 9.13 -14.11
N LYS A 59 7.73 10.01 -13.39
CA LYS A 59 9.14 9.84 -13.00
C LYS A 59 9.33 9.25 -11.61
N LEU A 60 8.25 8.86 -10.93
CA LEU A 60 8.33 8.32 -9.58
C LEU A 60 9.03 6.96 -9.59
N GLU A 61 10.08 6.86 -8.78
CA GLU A 61 10.91 5.67 -8.61
C GLU A 61 10.70 5.04 -7.23
N TYR A 62 10.40 5.86 -6.21
CA TYR A 62 10.23 5.43 -4.83
C TYR A 62 8.94 6.02 -4.24
N PHE A 63 8.09 5.17 -3.68
CA PHE A 63 6.86 5.58 -3.02
C PHE A 63 6.69 4.90 -1.67
N ASP A 64 6.54 5.68 -0.62
CA ASP A 64 6.52 5.19 0.75
C ASP A 64 5.38 5.83 1.55
N LEU A 65 4.67 5.00 2.31
CA LEU A 65 3.60 5.39 3.21
C LEU A 65 3.88 4.89 4.63
N GLY A 66 3.90 5.80 5.59
CA GLY A 66 4.02 5.47 7.01
C GLY A 66 2.86 6.06 7.81
N PHE A 67 2.28 5.31 8.74
CA PHE A 67 1.24 5.84 9.64
C PHE A 67 0.11 6.62 8.92
N VAL A 68 -0.35 6.16 7.76
CA VAL A 68 -1.43 6.83 7.02
C VAL A 68 -2.80 6.19 7.29
N ARG A 69 -3.87 6.86 6.87
CA ARG A 69 -5.19 6.24 6.70
C ARG A 69 -5.78 6.59 5.34
N SER A 70 -6.18 5.56 4.60
CA SER A 70 -6.85 5.75 3.31
C SER A 70 -8.34 6.05 3.51
N LEU A 71 -8.78 7.19 2.96
CA LEU A 71 -10.18 7.56 2.80
C LEU A 71 -10.69 7.31 1.37
N ALA A 72 -9.80 6.86 0.47
CA ALA A 72 -10.09 6.64 -0.93
C ALA A 72 -11.08 5.48 -1.15
N LYS A 73 -11.84 5.57 -2.25
CA LYS A 73 -12.63 4.44 -2.76
C LYS A 73 -11.70 3.29 -3.14
N THR A 74 -12.16 2.06 -2.93
CA THR A 74 -11.39 0.85 -3.24
C THR A 74 -11.71 0.32 -4.64
N PRO A 75 -10.71 -0.15 -5.42
CA PRO A 75 -9.29 -0.14 -5.08
C PRO A 75 -8.69 1.26 -5.15
N ALA A 76 -7.89 1.60 -4.16
CA ALA A 76 -7.23 2.89 -4.01
C ALA A 76 -5.89 2.96 -4.77
N LEU A 77 -5.20 1.83 -4.96
CA LEU A 77 -3.81 1.81 -5.42
C LEU A 77 -3.63 1.42 -6.90
N GLU A 78 -4.71 1.41 -7.69
CA GLU A 78 -4.64 1.09 -9.11
C GLU A 78 -3.71 2.04 -9.89
N ALA A 79 -3.77 3.34 -9.60
CA ALA A 79 -2.91 4.33 -10.25
C ALA A 79 -1.41 4.04 -10.01
N LEU A 80 -1.05 3.64 -8.79
CA LEU A 80 0.32 3.26 -8.42
C LEU A 80 0.74 1.98 -9.15
N ALA A 81 -0.12 0.96 -9.19
CA ALA A 81 0.12 -0.32 -9.85
C ALA A 81 0.38 -0.20 -11.37
N ARG A 82 0.01 0.92 -11.99
CA ARG A 82 0.21 1.19 -13.43
C ARG A 82 1.48 1.99 -13.74
N LEU A 83 2.21 2.47 -12.72
CA LEU A 83 3.46 3.19 -12.95
C LEU A 83 4.57 2.24 -13.41
N ARG A 84 5.37 2.69 -14.38
CA ARG A 84 6.40 1.87 -15.04
C ARG A 84 7.83 2.11 -14.55
N ASN A 85 8.05 3.22 -13.84
CA ASN A 85 9.39 3.65 -13.41
C ASN A 85 9.66 3.38 -11.92
N LEU A 86 8.72 2.76 -11.21
CA LEU A 86 8.91 2.40 -9.80
C LEU A 86 10.01 1.35 -9.68
N LYS A 87 10.90 1.56 -8.70
CA LYS A 87 11.97 0.66 -8.30
C LYS A 87 11.67 0.05 -6.93
N GLU A 88 11.04 0.81 -6.05
CA GLU A 88 10.70 0.38 -4.70
C GLU A 88 9.42 1.04 -4.19
N ILE A 89 8.63 0.26 -3.48
CA ILE A 89 7.49 0.75 -2.69
C ILE A 89 7.59 0.24 -1.25
N ALA A 90 7.12 1.05 -0.32
CA ALA A 90 6.93 0.65 1.07
C ALA A 90 5.48 0.98 1.46
N ILE A 91 4.65 -0.07 1.55
CA ILE A 91 3.21 0.06 1.79
C ILE A 91 2.87 -0.74 3.05
N PRO A 92 2.27 -0.13 4.08
CA PRO A 92 1.85 -0.85 5.27
C PRO A 92 0.81 -1.90 4.91
N ASP A 93 0.93 -3.07 5.52
CA ASP A 93 0.17 -4.29 5.23
C ASP A 93 -1.28 -4.28 5.77
N ASN A 94 -1.68 -3.24 6.49
CA ASN A 94 -2.95 -3.20 7.23
C ASN A 94 -3.87 -2.02 6.89
N ILE A 95 -3.56 -1.26 5.83
CA ILE A 95 -4.28 -0.02 5.47
C ILE A 95 -5.29 -0.24 4.35
N PHE A 96 -4.96 -1.07 3.36
CA PHE A 96 -5.73 -1.21 2.12
C PHE A 96 -6.45 -2.57 2.06
N VAL A 97 -7.36 -2.77 1.11
CA VAL A 97 -8.02 -4.09 0.97
C VAL A 97 -7.11 -5.07 0.23
N LEU A 98 -7.39 -6.38 0.30
CA LEU A 98 -6.59 -7.40 -0.41
C LEU A 98 -6.43 -7.12 -1.91
N LEU A 99 -7.45 -6.55 -2.54
CA LEU A 99 -7.40 -6.17 -3.96
C LEU A 99 -6.32 -5.13 -4.26
N ASP A 100 -6.05 -4.18 -3.35
CA ASP A 100 -5.00 -3.18 -3.54
C ASP A 100 -3.60 -3.81 -3.52
N TYR A 101 -3.32 -4.68 -2.56
CA TYR A 101 -2.04 -5.41 -2.51
C TYR A 101 -1.87 -6.31 -3.72
N ALA A 102 -2.95 -6.97 -4.14
CA ALA A 102 -2.96 -7.77 -5.36
C ALA A 102 -2.70 -6.93 -6.61
N LEU A 103 -3.25 -5.72 -6.72
CA LEU A 103 -2.96 -4.79 -7.81
C LEU A 103 -1.49 -4.41 -7.83
N LEU A 104 -0.87 -4.14 -6.68
CA LEU A 104 0.55 -3.83 -6.60
C LEU A 104 1.41 -5.00 -7.05
N GLU A 105 1.15 -6.21 -6.54
CA GLU A 105 1.94 -7.40 -6.89
C GLU A 105 1.83 -7.74 -8.38
N ILE A 106 0.62 -7.68 -8.94
CA ILE A 106 0.39 -7.97 -10.36
C ILE A 106 0.89 -6.83 -11.25
N GLY A 107 0.72 -5.58 -10.84
CA GLY A 107 1.03 -4.39 -11.63
C GLY A 107 2.52 -4.06 -11.69
N LEU A 108 3.25 -4.36 -10.61
CA LEU A 108 4.64 -3.97 -10.37
C LEU A 108 5.57 -5.18 -10.22
N PRO A 109 5.66 -6.08 -11.22
CA PRO A 109 6.53 -7.24 -11.14
C PRO A 109 8.00 -6.79 -11.04
N GLY A 110 8.74 -7.32 -10.06
CA GLY A 110 10.15 -7.01 -9.86
C GLY A 110 10.43 -5.69 -9.13
N VAL A 111 9.41 -4.92 -8.75
CA VAL A 111 9.57 -3.73 -7.89
C VAL A 111 9.77 -4.19 -6.45
N LYS A 112 10.81 -3.67 -5.78
CA LYS A 112 11.07 -4.03 -4.38
C LYS A 112 9.87 -3.61 -3.51
N GLY A 113 9.41 -4.52 -2.64
CA GLY A 113 8.27 -4.30 -1.74
C GLY A 113 6.88 -4.46 -2.39
N SER A 114 6.78 -4.92 -3.64
CA SER A 114 5.48 -5.24 -4.27
C SER A 114 5.00 -6.68 -4.04
N CYS A 115 5.81 -7.53 -3.42
CA CYS A 115 5.42 -8.89 -3.05
C CYS A 115 4.86 -8.92 -1.63
N PHE A 116 3.66 -9.48 -1.45
CA PHE A 116 3.00 -9.57 -0.15
C PHE A 116 2.67 -11.01 0.19
N LEU A 117 2.89 -11.37 1.45
CA LEU A 117 2.39 -12.63 2.00
C LEU A 117 0.94 -12.41 2.46
N PRO A 118 0.02 -13.37 2.23
CA PRO A 118 -1.35 -13.26 2.72
C PRO A 118 -1.39 -13.13 4.26
N PHE A 119 -0.39 -13.68 4.94
CA PHE A 119 -0.18 -13.50 6.36
C PHE A 119 1.28 -13.71 6.72
N GLU A 120 1.73 -13.11 7.82
CA GLU A 120 3.09 -13.25 8.35
C GLU A 120 3.08 -13.67 9.81
N LYS A 121 4.04 -14.52 10.18
CA LYS A 121 4.27 -14.86 11.58
C LYS A 121 5.02 -13.73 12.25
N SER A 122 4.54 -13.28 13.41
CA SER A 122 5.27 -12.35 14.28
C SER A 122 5.24 -12.80 15.73
N LYS A 123 6.29 -12.45 16.48
CA LYS A 123 6.28 -12.50 17.94
C LYS A 123 5.95 -11.11 18.48
N SER A 124 5.10 -11.04 19.50
CA SER A 124 4.82 -9.76 20.16
C SER A 124 5.82 -9.54 21.28
N SER A 125 6.40 -8.35 21.38
CA SER A 125 7.21 -7.97 22.55
C SER A 125 6.42 -7.97 23.86
N LEU A 126 5.08 -7.84 23.78
CA LEU A 126 4.16 -7.88 24.92
C LEU A 126 3.68 -9.31 25.25
N ASP A 127 3.92 -10.28 24.38
CA ASP A 127 3.56 -11.69 24.57
C ASP A 127 4.76 -12.54 24.12
N ILE A 128 5.78 -12.62 24.98
CA ILE A 128 7.08 -13.26 24.71
C ILE A 128 6.93 -14.71 24.22
N ASN A 129 5.85 -15.38 24.65
CA ASN A 129 5.54 -16.77 24.29
C ASN A 129 4.45 -16.88 23.20
N GLY A 130 3.87 -15.75 22.79
CA GLY A 130 2.77 -15.69 21.83
C GLY A 130 3.24 -15.43 20.42
N GLU A 131 3.20 -16.47 19.60
CA GLU A 131 3.30 -16.33 18.15
C GLU A 131 1.94 -15.99 17.55
N TRP A 132 1.92 -15.04 16.62
CA TRP A 132 0.73 -14.56 15.95
C TRP A 132 0.90 -14.64 14.44
N PHE A 133 -0.19 -14.91 13.73
CA PHE A 133 -0.32 -14.68 12.31
C PHE A 133 -1.00 -13.32 12.10
N ASN A 134 -0.29 -12.35 11.54
CA ASN A 134 -0.88 -11.08 11.09
C ASN A 134 -1.40 -11.28 9.67
N LEU A 135 -2.68 -11.01 9.46
CA LEU A 135 -3.31 -11.17 8.16
C LEU A 135 -3.14 -9.88 7.36
N LEU A 136 -2.77 -9.99 6.09
CA LEU A 136 -2.68 -8.89 5.15
C LEU A 136 -4.06 -8.25 4.95
N GLY A 137 -4.15 -6.93 5.05
CA GLY A 137 -5.32 -6.16 4.68
C GLY A 137 -5.96 -5.37 5.82
N LYS A 138 -6.70 -4.35 5.40
CA LYS A 138 -7.50 -3.46 6.24
C LYS A 138 -8.45 -4.28 7.09
N LYS A 139 -8.33 -4.12 8.42
CA LYS A 139 -9.14 -4.82 9.42
C LYS A 139 -9.04 -6.36 9.37
N ALA A 140 -8.04 -6.93 8.70
CA ALA A 140 -7.86 -8.38 8.67
C ALA A 140 -7.44 -8.94 10.06
N GLY A 141 -6.69 -8.12 10.81
CA GLY A 141 -6.32 -8.41 12.20
C GLY A 141 -5.27 -9.52 12.31
N ARG A 142 -5.22 -10.17 13.47
CA ARG A 142 -4.27 -11.25 13.76
C ARG A 142 -4.93 -12.42 14.49
N ILE A 143 -4.30 -13.59 14.45
CA ILE A 143 -4.74 -14.79 15.17
C ILE A 143 -3.54 -15.46 15.84
N LYS A 144 -3.69 -15.93 17.08
CA LYS A 144 -2.63 -16.69 17.77
C LYS A 144 -2.34 -17.98 17.00
N SER A 145 -1.08 -18.33 16.85
CA SER A 145 -0.66 -19.54 16.13
C SER A 145 -1.21 -20.82 16.75
N ILE A 146 -1.33 -20.84 18.08
CA ILE A 146 -1.86 -21.95 18.87
C ILE A 146 -3.39 -22.07 18.83
N SER A 147 -4.09 -21.12 18.21
CA SER A 147 -5.54 -21.19 18.11
C SER A 147 -5.95 -22.40 17.24
N PRO A 148 -6.96 -23.20 17.64
CA PRO A 148 -7.46 -24.30 16.80
C PRO A 148 -8.00 -23.81 15.45
N LYS A 149 -8.38 -22.53 15.36
CA LYS A 149 -8.87 -21.88 14.13
C LYS A 149 -7.77 -21.25 13.28
N ALA A 150 -6.50 -21.27 13.72
CA ALA A 150 -5.42 -20.58 13.03
C ALA A 150 -5.22 -21.10 11.61
N LYS A 151 -5.18 -22.44 11.44
CA LYS A 151 -5.00 -23.09 10.14
C LYS A 151 -6.12 -22.70 9.16
N GLU A 152 -7.37 -22.92 9.57
CA GLU A 152 -8.56 -22.59 8.76
C GLU A 152 -8.57 -21.11 8.35
N LYS A 153 -8.30 -20.19 9.29
CA LYS A 153 -8.29 -18.75 9.01
C LYS A 153 -7.20 -18.37 8.00
N CYS A 154 -6.00 -18.90 8.15
CA CYS A 154 -4.87 -18.65 7.24
C CYS A 154 -5.12 -19.21 5.83
N GLU A 155 -5.71 -20.41 5.73
CA GLU A 155 -6.07 -21.03 4.45
C GLU A 155 -7.18 -20.25 3.73
N ALA A 156 -8.24 -19.87 4.46
CA ALA A 156 -9.30 -19.03 3.93
C ALA A 156 -8.77 -17.68 3.43
N HIS A 157 -7.89 -17.03 4.21
CA HIS A 157 -7.30 -15.74 3.84
C HIS A 157 -6.37 -15.86 2.63
N SER A 158 -5.63 -16.97 2.52
CA SER A 158 -4.81 -17.27 1.34
C SER A 158 -5.65 -17.48 0.09
N LYS A 159 -6.80 -18.15 0.20
CA LYS A 159 -7.75 -18.32 -0.90
C LYS A 159 -8.33 -16.97 -1.34
N ALA A 160 -8.74 -16.12 -0.40
CA ALA A 160 -9.22 -14.77 -0.68
C ALA A 160 -8.17 -13.91 -1.38
N TYR A 161 -6.89 -14.01 -0.97
CA TYR A 161 -5.82 -13.26 -1.64
C TYR A 161 -5.54 -13.78 -3.07
N LYS A 162 -5.64 -15.09 -3.32
CA LYS A 162 -5.57 -15.66 -4.68
C LYS A 162 -6.69 -15.14 -5.57
N GLU A 163 -7.92 -15.06 -5.06
CA GLU A 163 -9.05 -14.48 -5.80
C GLU A 163 -8.84 -12.98 -6.07
N ALA A 164 -8.31 -12.24 -5.09
CA ALA A 164 -7.95 -10.84 -5.28
C ALA A 164 -6.90 -10.65 -6.39
N LYS A 165 -5.91 -11.54 -6.51
CA LYS A 165 -4.94 -11.55 -7.63
C LYS A 165 -5.61 -11.78 -8.98
N GLN A 166 -6.58 -12.69 -9.07
CA GLN A 166 -7.37 -12.90 -10.29
C GLN A 166 -8.15 -11.64 -10.68
N ASN A 167 -8.76 -10.97 -9.72
CA ASN A 167 -9.49 -9.72 -9.97
C ASN A 167 -8.54 -8.57 -10.36
N ALA A 168 -7.38 -8.47 -9.71
CA ALA A 168 -6.35 -7.50 -10.06
C ALA A 168 -5.83 -7.69 -11.49
N SER A 169 -5.56 -8.93 -11.90
CA SER A 169 -5.16 -9.24 -13.28
C SER A 169 -6.21 -8.80 -14.31
N LYS A 170 -7.50 -9.06 -14.04
CA LYS A 170 -8.61 -8.60 -14.90
C LYS A 170 -8.64 -7.06 -14.99
N LEU A 171 -8.58 -6.36 -13.86
CA LEU A 171 -8.58 -4.88 -13.82
C LEU A 171 -7.39 -4.27 -14.56
N LEU A 172 -6.22 -4.90 -14.46
CA LEU A 172 -5.01 -4.43 -15.13
C LEU A 172 -4.94 -4.84 -16.61
N GLY A 173 -5.85 -5.68 -17.10
CA GLY A 173 -5.80 -6.25 -18.45
C GLY A 173 -4.62 -7.20 -18.67
N ARG A 174 -4.15 -7.88 -17.62
CA ARG A 174 -3.04 -8.84 -17.67
C ARG A 174 -3.56 -10.27 -17.57
N SER A 175 -3.00 -11.20 -18.34
CA SER A 175 -3.30 -12.63 -18.19
C SER A 175 -2.41 -13.25 -17.10
N ILE A 176 -3.00 -14.05 -16.20
CA ILE A 176 -2.22 -14.80 -15.20
C ILE A 176 -1.51 -15.93 -15.93
N LYS A 177 -0.18 -15.87 -16.04
CA LYS A 177 0.59 -17.05 -16.45
C LYS A 177 0.42 -18.10 -15.36
N LYS A 178 -0.20 -19.23 -15.73
CA LYS A 178 -0.35 -20.43 -14.91
C LYS A 178 0.99 -21.04 -14.57
#